data_AF-A0AAJ1R3B6-F1
#
_entry.id   AF-A0AAJ1R3B6-F1
#
_cell.length_a   1.000
_cell.length_b   1.000
_cell.length_c   1.000
_cell.angle_alpha   90.00
_cell.angle_beta   90.00
_cell.angle_gamma   90.00
#
_symmetry.space_group_name_H-M   'P 1'
#
loop_
_entity.id
_entity.type
_entity.pdbx_description
1 polymer ?
#
loop_
_entity_poly.entity_id
_entity_poly.type
_entity_poly.pdbx_seq_one_letter_code
_entity_poly.pdbx_strand_id
1 'polypeptide(L)'
;MKKYLSLVLFLIHGILFCQNDIKGFNERYFVGDEIGSLKGKTLVALPKKDLEKEFGYSDFYEEFELKNIYKKSSKYYSSNYDDIANKKFLLSDVKKIDDLLYPKYILTLIDEEDDYVYFKYDVKNPTLFPFITEQPIELTIDYCSKIDIKKDKFTNIITKRSPASDPVCFIKDGSYYLRLITYGSTPVVDGNGVIILLSNGKKIIKSTEIDVDVEDGKYEYRAFIRLNKSDIDLLSKYAIEDFKLYIFENTQKLSGEIYKEYLKCIIK
;
A
#
# COMPACT_ATOMS: atom_id res chain seq x y z
N MET A 1 52.77 21.02 29.27
CA MET A 1 51.88 19.86 29.55
C MET A 1 50.45 20.35 29.32
N LYS A 2 49.78 19.91 28.23
CA LYS A 2 48.77 18.82 28.22
C LYS A 2 47.70 19.06 29.30
N LYS A 3 46.40 19.19 29.05
CA LYS A 3 45.53 18.89 27.90
C LYS A 3 44.20 19.63 28.13
N TYR A 4 43.53 19.95 27.01
CA TYR A 4 42.14 20.37 26.87
C TYR A 4 41.16 19.61 27.78
N LEU A 5 40.27 20.33 28.49
CA LEU A 5 39.06 19.75 29.07
C LEU A 5 37.85 20.62 28.73
N SER A 6 37.15 20.15 27.69
CA SER A 6 35.71 20.21 27.43
C SER A 6 35.02 21.57 27.34
N LEU A 7 34.97 22.07 26.11
CA LEU A 7 34.00 23.02 25.58
C LEU A 7 33.08 22.25 24.63
N VAL A 8 32.00 21.63 25.13
CA VAL A 8 30.83 21.21 24.32
C VAL A 8 29.61 21.10 25.23
N LEU A 9 28.74 22.11 25.25
CA LEU A 9 27.33 21.95 25.64
C LEU A 9 26.49 23.04 24.97
N PHE A 10 26.52 23.03 23.63
CA PHE A 10 25.52 23.64 22.78
C PHE A 10 24.99 22.55 21.84
N LEU A 11 23.67 22.58 21.60
CA LEU A 11 22.91 21.77 20.65
C LEU A 11 22.50 20.36 21.12
N ILE A 12 21.56 20.30 22.06
CA ILE A 12 20.49 19.28 22.02
C ILE A 12 19.23 20.01 21.54
N HIS A 13 19.22 20.36 20.26
CA HIS A 13 18.02 20.64 19.48
C HIS A 13 18.25 19.92 18.15
N GLY A 14 17.43 18.90 17.89
CA GLY A 14 17.47 18.13 16.67
C GLY A 14 17.84 16.68 16.91
N ILE A 15 16.82 15.85 17.02
CA ILE A 15 16.49 14.72 16.11
C ILE A 15 15.43 13.89 16.86
N LEU A 16 14.22 14.44 16.91
CA LEU A 16 12.98 13.67 17.05
C LEU A 16 12.01 14.20 15.98
N PHE A 17 12.49 14.25 14.74
CA PHE A 17 11.65 14.37 13.56
C PHE A 17 12.17 13.34 12.56
N CYS A 18 11.60 12.15 12.62
CA CYS A 18 11.45 11.24 11.49
C CYS A 18 10.52 10.09 11.90
N GLN A 19 9.34 10.43 12.40
CA GLN A 19 8.16 9.67 11.98
C GLN A 19 7.69 10.38 10.72
N ASN A 20 8.03 9.80 9.57
CA ASN A 20 7.50 10.20 8.28
C ASN A 20 6.00 9.88 8.26
N ASP A 21 5.21 10.69 8.95
CA ASP A 21 3.83 10.92 8.61
C ASP A 21 3.84 11.68 7.27
N ILE A 22 3.97 10.94 6.17
CA ILE A 22 3.51 11.37 4.85
C ILE A 22 1.97 11.37 4.94
N LYS A 23 1.41 12.29 5.73
CA LYS A 23 -0.02 12.55 5.89
C LYS A 23 -0.39 13.72 4.99
N GLY A 24 -0.44 13.41 3.70
CA GLY A 24 -1.29 14.05 2.69
C GLY A 24 -2.06 12.99 1.87
N PHE A 25 -1.78 11.72 2.16
CA PHE A 25 -2.30 10.53 1.54
C PHE A 25 -2.71 9.59 2.68
N ASN A 26 -3.91 9.04 2.61
CA ASN A 26 -4.35 8.02 3.56
C ASN A 26 -4.77 6.79 2.77
N GLU A 27 -3.92 5.76 2.81
CA GLU A 27 -4.15 4.46 2.16
C GLU A 27 -5.50 3.85 2.52
N ARG A 28 -6.10 4.23 3.67
CA ARG A 28 -7.43 3.76 4.06
C ARG A 28 -8.55 4.27 3.15
N TYR A 29 -8.34 5.36 2.42
CA TYR A 29 -9.37 5.94 1.53
C TYR A 29 -9.06 5.73 0.04
N PHE A 30 -7.88 5.22 -0.29
CA PHE A 30 -7.57 4.82 -1.65
C PHE A 30 -8.14 3.43 -1.93
N VAL A 31 -9.09 3.37 -2.85
CA VAL A 31 -9.90 2.17 -3.10
C VAL A 31 -9.42 1.36 -4.30
N GLY A 32 -8.34 1.79 -4.97
CA GLY A 32 -7.77 1.10 -6.12
C GLY A 32 -8.81 0.90 -7.23
N ASP A 33 -8.89 -0.32 -7.77
CA ASP A 33 -9.83 -0.71 -8.82
C ASP A 33 -11.30 -0.65 -8.39
N GLU A 34 -11.56 -0.62 -7.08
CA GLU A 34 -12.91 -0.60 -6.49
C GLU A 34 -13.49 0.82 -6.41
N ILE A 35 -13.00 1.77 -7.22
CA ILE A 35 -13.46 3.17 -7.21
C ILE A 35 -14.95 3.34 -7.48
N GLY A 36 -15.55 2.38 -8.19
CA GLY A 36 -17.00 2.30 -8.36
C GLY A 36 -17.79 2.17 -7.04
N SER A 37 -17.20 1.62 -5.98
CA SER A 37 -17.83 1.47 -4.66
C SER A 37 -18.09 2.81 -3.94
N LEU A 38 -17.50 3.90 -4.44
CA LEU A 38 -17.71 5.25 -3.91
C LEU A 38 -18.86 5.98 -4.62
N LYS A 39 -19.45 5.42 -5.67
CA LYS A 39 -20.55 6.06 -6.40
C LYS A 39 -21.71 6.40 -5.46
N GLY A 40 -22.20 7.63 -5.56
CA GLY A 40 -23.23 8.21 -4.69
C GLY A 40 -22.72 8.76 -3.35
N LYS A 41 -21.43 8.68 -3.05
CA LYS A 41 -20.85 9.23 -1.81
C LYS A 41 -20.31 10.64 -2.03
N THR A 42 -20.30 11.42 -0.95
CA THR A 42 -19.63 12.71 -0.88
C THR A 42 -18.14 12.52 -0.61
N LEU A 43 -17.32 13.06 -1.49
CA LEU A 43 -15.88 13.15 -1.41
C LEU A 43 -15.48 14.55 -0.95
N VAL A 44 -14.53 14.66 -0.02
CA VAL A 44 -13.98 15.92 0.47
C VAL A 44 -12.52 16.00 0.05
N ALA A 45 -12.14 17.05 -0.67
CA ALA A 45 -10.76 17.26 -1.07
C ALA A 45 -9.89 17.68 0.11
N LEU A 46 -8.81 16.94 0.35
CA LEU A 46 -7.88 17.15 1.45
C LEU A 46 -7.02 18.39 1.23
N PRO A 47 -6.85 19.27 2.24
CA PRO A 47 -5.94 20.39 2.14
C PRO A 47 -4.48 19.91 2.04
N LYS A 48 -3.71 20.57 1.19
CA LYS A 48 -2.26 20.38 1.01
C LYS A 48 -1.44 21.16 2.05
N LYS A 49 -0.18 20.76 2.25
CA LYS A 49 0.78 21.50 3.09
C LYS A 49 1.11 22.85 2.47
N ASP A 50 1.58 23.81 3.28
CA ASP A 50 1.80 25.19 2.83
C ASP A 50 2.67 25.31 1.58
N LEU A 51 3.78 24.56 1.51
CA LEU A 51 4.67 24.52 0.33
C LEU A 51 4.00 23.91 -0.90
N GLU A 52 2.96 23.10 -0.72
CA GLU A 52 2.28 22.40 -1.81
C GLU A 52 1.06 23.16 -2.33
N LYS A 53 0.57 24.16 -1.57
CA LYS A 53 -0.59 24.99 -1.96
C LYS A 53 -0.35 25.71 -3.27
N GLU A 54 0.88 26.15 -3.54
CA GLU A 54 1.19 26.89 -4.77
C GLU A 54 0.95 26.05 -6.03
N PHE A 55 1.13 24.72 -5.95
CA PHE A 55 0.95 23.82 -7.08
C PHE A 55 -0.52 23.45 -7.36
N GLY A 56 -1.46 23.82 -6.49
CA GLY A 56 -2.89 23.53 -6.69
C GLY A 56 -3.20 22.02 -6.71
N TYR A 57 -4.22 21.60 -7.45
CA TYR A 57 -4.62 20.19 -7.60
C TYR A 57 -4.57 19.75 -9.07
N SER A 58 -3.89 18.64 -9.37
CA SER A 58 -3.87 18.08 -10.72
C SER A 58 -5.12 17.25 -10.99
N ASP A 59 -5.35 16.94 -12.27
CA ASP A 59 -6.30 15.93 -12.73
C ASP A 59 -7.80 16.28 -12.56
N PHE A 60 -8.13 17.54 -12.31
CA PHE A 60 -9.49 18.08 -12.34
C PHE A 60 -9.76 18.83 -13.65
N TYR A 61 -10.92 18.57 -14.25
CA TYR A 61 -11.29 19.04 -15.59
C TYR A 61 -12.75 19.51 -15.64
N GLU A 62 -13.02 20.45 -16.54
CA GLU A 62 -14.37 21.02 -16.77
C GLU A 62 -15.24 20.11 -17.65
N GLU A 63 -14.60 19.22 -18.42
CA GLU A 63 -15.27 18.37 -19.41
C GLU A 63 -14.75 16.94 -19.38
N PHE A 64 -15.60 16.01 -19.81
CA PHE A 64 -15.34 14.59 -19.82
C PHE A 64 -14.13 14.22 -20.70
N GLU A 65 -13.88 14.99 -21.76
CA GLU A 65 -12.77 14.83 -22.70
C GLU A 65 -11.41 15.24 -22.12
N LEU A 66 -11.40 15.79 -20.90
CA LEU A 66 -10.19 16.16 -20.15
C LEU A 66 -9.29 17.20 -20.85
N LYS A 67 -9.89 18.14 -21.60
CA LYS A 67 -9.13 19.17 -22.34
C LYS A 67 -8.92 20.42 -21.49
N ASN A 68 -9.96 20.91 -20.82
CA ASN A 68 -9.91 22.11 -19.99
C ASN A 68 -9.83 21.76 -18.50
N ILE A 69 -8.88 22.38 -17.79
CA ILE A 69 -8.68 22.21 -16.36
C ILE A 69 -9.73 23.01 -15.60
N TYR A 70 -10.41 22.38 -14.65
CA TYR A 70 -11.42 23.01 -13.82
C TYR A 70 -10.80 24.05 -12.87
N LYS A 71 -11.34 25.27 -12.85
CA LYS A 71 -10.86 26.40 -12.01
C LYS A 71 -9.32 26.54 -12.09
N LYS A 72 -8.81 26.62 -13.33
CA LYS A 72 -7.37 26.58 -13.63
C LYS A 72 -6.57 27.69 -12.93
N SER A 73 -5.45 27.29 -12.33
CA SER A 73 -4.44 28.20 -11.78
C SER A 73 -3.76 29.03 -12.88
N SER A 74 -3.49 30.30 -12.59
CA SER A 74 -2.74 31.17 -13.50
C SER A 74 -1.25 30.81 -13.59
N LYS A 75 -0.71 30.10 -12.61
CA LYS A 75 0.72 29.80 -12.49
C LYS A 75 1.10 28.40 -12.96
N TYR A 76 0.20 27.43 -12.79
CA TYR A 76 0.50 26.01 -13.02
C TYR A 76 -0.59 25.36 -13.86
N TYR A 77 -0.26 24.23 -14.49
CA TYR A 77 -1.21 23.40 -15.23
C TYR A 77 -2.00 22.51 -14.26
N SER A 78 -2.77 23.15 -13.38
CA SER A 78 -3.55 22.53 -12.31
C SER A 78 -4.72 23.42 -11.91
N SER A 79 -5.69 22.86 -11.19
CA SER A 79 -6.74 23.64 -10.53
C SER A 79 -6.17 24.45 -9.38
N ASN A 80 -6.70 25.64 -9.16
CA ASN A 80 -6.29 26.49 -8.04
C ASN A 80 -6.56 25.79 -6.69
N TYR A 81 -5.66 25.99 -5.73
CA TYR A 81 -5.78 25.40 -4.40
C TYR A 81 -7.05 25.86 -3.67
N ASP A 82 -7.34 27.17 -3.64
CA ASP A 82 -8.44 27.73 -2.86
C ASP A 82 -9.81 27.30 -3.40
N ASP A 83 -9.86 26.95 -4.68
CA ASP A 83 -11.06 26.49 -5.39
C ASP A 83 -11.39 25.02 -5.16
N ILE A 84 -10.47 24.23 -4.60
CA ILE A 84 -10.61 22.78 -4.41
C ILE A 84 -10.47 22.37 -2.94
N ALA A 85 -9.57 23.00 -2.18
CA ALA A 85 -9.24 22.55 -0.83
C ALA A 85 -10.46 22.57 0.11
N ASN A 86 -10.70 21.46 0.81
CA ASN A 86 -11.84 21.24 1.71
C ASN A 86 -13.23 21.29 1.02
N LYS A 87 -13.27 21.35 -0.31
CA LYS A 87 -14.53 21.31 -1.06
C LYS A 87 -15.12 19.92 -1.10
N LYS A 88 -16.46 19.89 -1.14
CA LYS A 88 -17.25 18.66 -1.20
C LYS A 88 -17.67 18.42 -2.63
N PHE A 89 -17.62 17.15 -3.02
CA PHE A 89 -17.97 16.69 -4.35
C PHE A 89 -18.82 15.43 -4.22
N LEU A 90 -20.00 15.41 -4.83
CA LEU A 90 -20.79 14.18 -4.94
C LEU A 90 -20.27 13.36 -6.12
N LEU A 91 -19.82 12.12 -5.87
CA LEU A 91 -19.42 11.22 -6.95
C LEU A 91 -20.67 10.65 -7.65
N SER A 92 -21.05 11.23 -8.78
CA SER A 92 -22.27 10.86 -9.50
C SER A 92 -22.05 9.68 -10.45
N ASP A 93 -20.88 9.56 -11.07
CA ASP A 93 -20.56 8.46 -11.98
C ASP A 93 -19.07 8.11 -12.03
N VAL A 94 -18.79 6.88 -12.49
CA VAL A 94 -17.43 6.34 -12.63
C VAL A 94 -17.34 5.61 -13.96
N LYS A 95 -16.47 6.09 -14.84
CA LYS A 95 -16.25 5.48 -16.16
C LYS A 95 -14.82 5.00 -16.30
N LYS A 96 -14.66 3.70 -16.53
CA LYS A 96 -13.36 3.11 -16.86
C LYS A 96 -12.91 3.59 -18.25
N ILE A 97 -11.64 3.95 -18.36
CA ILE A 97 -10.96 4.25 -19.62
C ILE A 97 -10.12 3.02 -19.97
N ASP A 98 -10.21 2.57 -21.22
CA ASP A 98 -9.35 1.51 -21.72
C ASP A 98 -7.91 2.04 -21.83
N ASP A 99 -7.03 1.49 -21.01
CA ASP A 99 -5.60 1.73 -21.02
C ASP A 99 -4.90 0.36 -21.02
N LEU A 100 -3.90 0.22 -21.90
CA LEU A 100 -3.23 -1.06 -22.21
C LEU A 100 -2.45 -1.63 -21.02
N LEU A 101 -2.07 -0.79 -20.05
CA LEU A 101 -1.20 -1.21 -18.97
C LEU A 101 -1.95 -1.33 -17.64
N TYR A 102 -2.75 -0.31 -17.28
CA TYR A 102 -3.41 -0.24 -15.97
C TYR A 102 -4.75 0.46 -16.06
N PRO A 103 -5.76 0.03 -15.30
CA PRO A 103 -7.08 0.64 -15.33
C PRO A 103 -7.01 2.10 -14.85
N LYS A 104 -7.56 2.99 -15.66
CA LYS A 104 -7.80 4.40 -15.32
C LYS A 104 -9.30 4.66 -15.34
N TYR A 105 -9.72 5.65 -14.58
CA TYR A 105 -11.14 6.01 -14.47
C TYR A 105 -11.30 7.51 -14.60
N ILE A 106 -12.43 7.94 -15.16
CA ILE A 106 -12.94 9.31 -15.06
C ILE A 106 -14.05 9.27 -14.04
N LEU A 107 -13.90 10.07 -12.99
CA LEU A 107 -14.91 10.29 -11.97
C LEU A 107 -15.70 11.52 -12.37
N THR A 108 -17.01 11.37 -12.49
CA THR A 108 -17.92 12.52 -12.65
C THR A 108 -18.34 12.97 -11.26
N LEU A 109 -17.94 14.18 -10.92
CA LEU A 109 -18.21 14.84 -9.65
C LEU A 109 -19.22 15.96 -9.86
N ILE A 110 -20.03 16.22 -8.84
CA ILE A 110 -20.89 17.41 -8.77
C ILE A 110 -20.39 18.23 -7.59
N ASP A 111 -20.02 19.48 -7.83
CA ASP A 111 -19.51 20.37 -6.79
C ASP A 111 -20.64 21.00 -5.93
N GLU A 112 -20.29 21.94 -5.06
CA GLU A 112 -21.26 22.62 -4.18
C GLU A 112 -22.16 23.63 -4.92
N GLU A 113 -21.84 23.97 -6.17
CA GLU A 113 -22.56 24.90 -7.04
C GLU A 113 -23.45 24.14 -8.05
N ASP A 114 -23.57 22.81 -7.90
CA ASP A 114 -24.23 21.87 -8.82
C ASP A 114 -23.57 21.78 -10.22
N ASP A 115 -22.32 22.22 -10.35
CA ASP A 115 -21.55 22.11 -11.58
C ASP A 115 -20.83 20.75 -11.69
N TYR A 116 -20.72 20.25 -12.92
CA TYR A 116 -20.00 19.02 -13.21
C TYR A 116 -18.50 19.25 -13.25
N VAL A 117 -17.77 18.39 -12.54
CA VAL A 117 -16.31 18.36 -12.49
C VAL A 117 -15.84 16.95 -12.80
N TYR A 118 -14.80 16.81 -13.61
CA TYR A 118 -14.27 15.50 -14.01
C TYR A 118 -12.90 15.30 -13.40
N PHE A 119 -12.73 14.20 -12.67
CA PHE A 119 -11.45 13.85 -12.07
C PHE A 119 -10.84 12.62 -12.71
N LYS A 120 -9.60 12.72 -13.18
CA LYS A 120 -8.86 11.60 -13.77
C LYS A 120 -8.19 10.79 -12.66
N TYR A 121 -8.70 9.59 -12.44
CA TYR A 121 -8.22 8.69 -11.40
C TYR A 121 -7.28 7.62 -11.97
N ASP A 122 -6.11 7.50 -11.34
CA ASP A 122 -5.08 6.53 -11.68
C ASP A 122 -4.88 5.55 -10.52
N VAL A 123 -5.20 4.27 -10.77
CA VAL A 123 -5.10 3.19 -9.77
C VAL A 123 -3.66 2.97 -9.28
N LYS A 124 -2.65 3.41 -10.02
CA LYS A 124 -1.24 3.23 -9.61
C LYS A 124 -0.68 4.33 -8.76
N ASN A 125 -1.29 5.51 -8.80
CA ASN A 125 -0.72 6.72 -8.24
C ASN A 125 -1.62 7.22 -7.12
N PRO A 126 -1.62 6.53 -5.96
CA PRO A 126 -2.60 6.79 -4.93
C PRO A 126 -2.38 8.15 -4.24
N THR A 127 -1.17 8.71 -4.35
CA THR A 127 -0.83 10.08 -3.94
C THR A 127 -1.53 11.16 -4.75
N LEU A 128 -2.03 10.84 -5.96
CA LEU A 128 -2.78 11.79 -6.79
C LEU A 128 -4.27 11.82 -6.44
N PHE A 129 -4.78 10.88 -5.63
CA PHE A 129 -6.18 10.86 -5.21
C PHE A 129 -6.35 11.76 -3.97
N PRO A 130 -6.89 12.98 -4.09
CA PRO A 130 -6.84 13.96 -3.01
C PRO A 130 -8.07 13.90 -2.11
N PHE A 131 -8.87 12.82 -2.14
CA PHE A 131 -10.17 12.79 -1.49
C PHE A 131 -10.21 11.91 -0.25
N ILE A 132 -11.10 12.27 0.67
CA ILE A 132 -11.63 11.40 1.72
C ILE A 132 -13.16 11.36 1.61
N THR A 133 -13.80 10.41 2.26
CA THR A 133 -15.26 10.41 2.43
C THR A 133 -15.62 10.91 3.82
N GLU A 134 -16.78 11.57 3.98
CA GLU A 134 -17.25 12.04 5.29
C GLU A 134 -17.49 10.89 6.28
N GLN A 135 -17.87 9.73 5.76
CA GLN A 135 -18.00 8.49 6.53
C GLN A 135 -16.86 7.53 6.15
N PRO A 136 -16.28 6.77 7.11
CA PRO A 136 -15.30 5.73 6.78
C PRO A 136 -15.83 4.80 5.69
N ILE A 137 -15.03 4.55 4.67
CA ILE A 137 -15.39 3.58 3.63
C ILE A 137 -15.22 2.20 4.27
N GLU A 138 -16.34 1.54 4.56
CA GLU A 138 -16.32 0.08 4.74
C GLU A 138 -16.11 -0.55 3.36
N LEU A 139 -14.86 -0.61 2.93
CA LEU A 139 -14.52 -1.42 1.77
C LEU A 139 -14.71 -2.88 2.20
N THR A 140 -15.76 -3.52 1.70
CA THR A 140 -15.80 -4.98 1.66
C THR A 140 -14.82 -5.44 0.57
N ILE A 141 -13.52 -5.29 0.82
CA ILE A 141 -12.51 -5.89 -0.04
C ILE A 141 -12.68 -7.39 0.11
N ASP A 142 -13.17 -8.05 -0.94
CA ASP A 142 -13.17 -9.50 -0.97
C ASP A 142 -11.75 -9.98 -1.23
N TYR A 143 -10.95 -10.04 -0.16
CA TYR A 143 -9.59 -10.58 -0.20
C TYR A 143 -9.55 -12.02 -0.71
N CYS A 144 -10.66 -12.78 -0.60
CA CYS A 144 -10.72 -14.16 -1.03
C CYS A 144 -10.79 -14.29 -2.56
N SER A 145 -11.35 -13.29 -3.25
CA SER A 145 -11.33 -13.20 -4.72
C SER A 145 -9.93 -13.10 -5.32
N LYS A 146 -8.95 -12.62 -4.53
CA LYS A 146 -7.54 -12.49 -4.92
C LYS A 146 -6.73 -13.77 -4.69
N ILE A 147 -7.33 -14.82 -4.14
CA ILE A 147 -6.65 -16.09 -3.92
C ILE A 147 -6.66 -16.87 -5.24
N ASP A 148 -5.46 -17.15 -5.77
CA ASP A 148 -5.29 -18.04 -6.90
C ASP A 148 -5.59 -19.48 -6.47
N ILE A 149 -6.47 -20.15 -7.22
CA ILE A 149 -6.89 -21.53 -6.96
C ILE A 149 -6.56 -22.37 -8.19
N LYS A 150 -5.62 -23.30 -8.02
CA LYS A 150 -5.21 -24.22 -9.07
C LYS A 150 -5.53 -25.64 -8.67
N LYS A 151 -6.19 -26.37 -9.55
CA LYS A 151 -6.37 -27.82 -9.41
C LYS A 151 -5.38 -28.53 -10.33
N ASP A 152 -4.51 -29.34 -9.76
CA ASP A 152 -3.60 -30.18 -10.54
C ASP A 152 -4.41 -31.26 -11.28
N LYS A 153 -4.23 -31.35 -12.60
CA LYS A 153 -5.02 -32.25 -13.46
C LYS A 153 -4.65 -33.73 -13.33
N PHE A 154 -3.48 -34.05 -12.76
CA PHE A 154 -3.01 -35.42 -12.60
C PHE A 154 -3.28 -35.96 -11.21
N THR A 155 -3.05 -35.13 -10.18
CA THR A 155 -3.17 -35.51 -8.77
C THR A 155 -4.51 -35.10 -8.16
N ASN A 156 -5.28 -34.22 -8.82
CA ASN A 156 -6.48 -33.56 -8.28
C ASN A 156 -6.25 -32.72 -7.01
N ILE A 157 -4.99 -32.47 -6.63
CA ILE A 157 -4.66 -31.63 -5.49
C ILE A 157 -5.04 -30.18 -5.82
N ILE A 158 -5.69 -29.52 -4.85
CA ILE A 158 -6.07 -28.11 -4.95
C ILE A 158 -5.03 -27.29 -4.19
N THR A 159 -4.33 -26.44 -4.91
CA THR A 159 -3.43 -25.44 -4.35
C THR A 159 -4.14 -24.10 -4.27
N LYS A 160 -4.11 -23.46 -3.10
CA LYS A 160 -4.53 -22.06 -2.92
C LYS A 160 -3.31 -21.19 -2.65
N ARG A 161 -3.25 -20.00 -3.24
CA ARG A 161 -2.10 -19.09 -3.10
C ARG A 161 -2.56 -17.63 -3.02
N SER A 162 -2.06 -16.87 -2.05
CA SER A 162 -2.22 -15.40 -2.03
C SER A 162 -1.28 -14.76 -3.06
N PRO A 163 -1.50 -13.48 -3.47
CA PRO A 163 -0.68 -12.82 -4.49
C PRO A 163 0.83 -13.04 -4.30
N ALA A 164 1.50 -13.54 -5.35
CA ALA A 164 2.90 -13.98 -5.30
C ALA A 164 3.92 -12.84 -5.46
N SER A 165 3.47 -11.70 -5.97
CA SER A 165 4.23 -10.45 -6.09
C SER A 165 4.48 -9.79 -4.74
N ASP A 166 3.72 -10.16 -3.72
CA ASP A 166 3.84 -9.55 -2.40
C ASP A 166 5.03 -10.15 -1.65
N PRO A 167 5.71 -9.36 -0.79
CA PRO A 167 6.82 -9.85 0.04
C PRO A 167 6.41 -10.99 0.99
N VAL A 168 5.10 -11.16 1.22
CA VAL A 168 4.51 -12.21 2.04
C VAL A 168 3.48 -12.96 1.21
N CYS A 169 3.67 -14.26 1.02
CA CYS A 169 2.76 -15.11 0.27
C CYS A 169 2.40 -16.38 1.06
N PHE A 170 1.11 -16.64 1.23
CA PHE A 170 0.59 -17.86 1.84
C PHE A 170 0.21 -18.87 0.78
N ILE A 171 0.57 -20.14 1.02
CA ILE A 171 0.28 -21.25 0.11
C ILE A 171 -0.36 -22.40 0.91
N LYS A 172 -1.44 -22.98 0.38
CA LYS A 172 -2.04 -24.22 0.88
C LYS A 172 -1.93 -25.28 -0.21
N ASP A 173 -1.16 -26.32 0.07
CA ASP A 173 -0.93 -27.46 -0.82
C ASP A 173 -0.82 -28.74 0.03
N GLY A 174 -1.96 -29.27 0.48
CA GLY A 174 -2.05 -30.32 1.51
C GLY A 174 -1.56 -29.90 2.92
N SER A 175 -0.73 -28.87 3.02
CA SER A 175 -0.24 -28.20 4.22
C SER A 175 -0.18 -26.69 3.99
N TYR A 176 0.03 -25.92 5.06
CA TYR A 176 0.15 -24.46 4.99
C TYR A 176 1.60 -24.04 4.98
N TYR A 177 1.94 -23.11 4.10
CA TYR A 177 3.27 -22.57 3.93
C TYR A 177 3.22 -21.04 3.86
N LEU A 178 4.34 -20.41 4.22
CA LEU A 178 4.57 -19.00 4.09
C LEU A 178 5.88 -18.79 3.34
N ARG A 179 5.81 -18.03 2.26
CA ARG A 179 6.96 -17.51 1.52
C ARG A 179 7.18 -16.06 1.93
N LEU A 180 8.43 -15.73 2.25
CA LEU A 180 8.88 -14.37 2.54
C LEU A 180 9.97 -13.98 1.57
N ILE A 181 9.98 -12.71 1.14
CA ILE A 181 10.99 -12.16 0.23
C ILE A 181 11.53 -10.85 0.77
N THR A 182 12.84 -10.69 0.79
CA THR A 182 13.44 -9.36 0.95
C THR A 182 14.68 -9.19 0.08
N TYR A 183 15.24 -7.98 0.07
CA TYR A 183 16.38 -7.63 -0.76
C TYR A 183 17.55 -7.14 0.09
N GLY A 184 18.76 -7.45 -0.37
CA GLY A 184 20.00 -7.01 0.25
C GLY A 184 21.08 -6.70 -0.79
N SER A 185 22.15 -6.04 -0.33
CA SER A 185 23.26 -5.58 -1.16
C SER A 185 24.48 -6.49 -1.15
N THR A 186 24.48 -7.56 -0.36
CA THR A 186 25.67 -8.37 -0.09
C THR A 186 25.38 -9.85 -0.23
N PRO A 187 26.02 -10.59 -1.15
CA PRO A 187 25.74 -12.01 -1.35
C PRO A 187 26.06 -12.78 -0.06
N VAL A 188 25.09 -13.55 0.43
CA VAL A 188 25.26 -14.47 1.57
C VAL A 188 24.60 -15.78 1.19
N VAL A 189 25.40 -16.81 0.93
CA VAL A 189 24.93 -18.07 0.33
C VAL A 189 24.49 -19.14 1.35
N ASP A 190 24.63 -18.89 2.65
CA ASP A 190 24.33 -19.86 3.72
C ASP A 190 23.53 -19.24 4.88
N GLY A 191 22.61 -18.32 4.57
CA GLY A 191 21.75 -17.71 5.59
C GLY A 191 20.76 -18.73 6.18
N ASN A 192 20.59 -18.73 7.51
CA ASN A 192 19.55 -19.53 8.16
C ASN A 192 18.72 -18.69 9.13
N GLY A 193 17.42 -18.92 9.11
CA GLY A 193 16.50 -18.46 10.13
C GLY A 193 15.57 -17.34 9.67
N VAL A 194 14.38 -17.34 10.24
CA VAL A 194 13.31 -16.38 9.96
C VAL A 194 12.78 -15.87 11.30
N ILE A 195 12.61 -14.56 11.40
CA ILE A 195 11.89 -13.91 12.50
C ILE A 195 10.76 -13.08 11.90
N ILE A 196 9.53 -13.32 12.31
CA ILE A 196 8.36 -12.52 11.93
C ILE A 196 7.88 -11.78 13.17
N LEU A 197 7.76 -10.46 13.09
CA LEU A 197 7.22 -9.60 14.14
C LEU A 197 5.73 -9.35 13.88
N LEU A 198 4.91 -9.52 14.90
CA LEU A 198 3.46 -9.36 14.84
C LEU A 198 3.00 -8.12 15.60
N SER A 199 1.82 -7.60 15.26
CA SER A 199 1.27 -6.37 15.84
C SER A 199 0.95 -6.39 17.34
N ASN A 200 0.99 -7.58 17.95
CA ASN A 200 0.90 -7.72 19.41
C ASN A 200 2.28 -7.84 20.09
N GLY A 201 3.37 -7.54 19.37
CA GLY A 201 4.75 -7.66 19.84
C GLY A 201 5.29 -9.10 19.92
N LYS A 202 4.48 -10.13 19.60
CA LYS A 202 4.97 -11.51 19.55
C LYS A 202 5.82 -11.75 18.31
N LYS A 203 6.67 -12.78 18.41
CA LYS A 203 7.54 -13.22 17.31
C LYS A 203 7.27 -14.67 16.94
N ILE A 204 7.29 -14.96 15.64
CA ILE A 204 7.38 -16.32 15.13
C ILE A 204 8.83 -16.53 14.66
N ILE A 205 9.49 -17.54 15.21
CA ILE A 205 10.89 -17.86 14.90
C ILE A 205 10.94 -19.24 14.25
N LYS A 206 11.58 -19.34 13.08
CA LYS A 206 11.77 -20.59 12.35
C LYS A 206 13.23 -20.74 11.94
N SER A 207 13.74 -21.96 12.04
CA SER A 207 15.00 -22.33 11.37
C SER A 207 14.65 -22.89 10.00
N THR A 208 15.20 -22.25 8.96
CA THR A 208 15.06 -22.64 7.56
C THR A 208 16.24 -22.05 6.81
N GLU A 209 16.66 -22.71 5.75
CA GLU A 209 17.61 -22.14 4.80
C GLU A 209 16.97 -20.96 4.06
N ILE A 210 17.80 -19.98 3.73
CA ILE A 210 17.43 -18.80 2.95
C ILE A 210 17.97 -19.00 1.54
N ASP A 211 17.07 -19.08 0.57
CA ASP A 211 17.42 -19.14 -0.84
C ASP A 211 17.82 -17.74 -1.31
N VAL A 212 18.85 -17.66 -2.17
CA VAL A 212 19.36 -16.39 -2.69
C VAL A 212 19.45 -16.43 -4.20
N ASP A 213 18.77 -15.48 -4.84
CA ASP A 213 18.82 -15.24 -6.27
C ASP A 213 19.36 -13.83 -6.57
N VAL A 214 19.91 -13.65 -7.78
CA VAL A 214 20.36 -12.33 -8.26
C VAL A 214 19.28 -11.75 -9.17
N GLU A 215 18.81 -10.55 -8.84
CA GLU A 215 17.79 -9.82 -9.61
C GLU A 215 18.18 -8.34 -9.71
N ASP A 216 18.33 -7.83 -10.94
CA ASP A 216 18.66 -6.42 -11.23
C ASP A 216 19.85 -5.85 -10.45
N GLY A 217 20.91 -6.66 -10.27
CA GLY A 217 22.12 -6.25 -9.54
C GLY A 217 21.93 -6.17 -8.02
N LYS A 218 20.81 -6.67 -7.49
CA LYS A 218 20.54 -6.91 -6.07
C LYS A 218 20.42 -8.40 -5.80
N TYR A 219 20.49 -8.75 -4.51
CA TYR A 219 20.25 -10.11 -4.06
C TYR A 219 18.85 -10.20 -3.46
N GLU A 220 18.03 -11.07 -4.03
CA GLU A 220 16.74 -11.43 -3.48
C GLU A 220 16.91 -12.63 -2.54
N TYR A 221 16.44 -12.47 -1.31
CA TYR A 221 16.46 -13.50 -0.27
C TYR A 221 15.06 -14.03 -0.07
N ARG A 222 14.90 -15.34 -0.12
CA ARG A 222 13.62 -16.00 0.08
C ARG A 222 13.69 -17.00 1.21
N ALA A 223 12.61 -17.08 1.98
CA ALA A 223 12.39 -18.19 2.89
C ALA A 223 11.07 -18.87 2.53
N PHE A 224 11.07 -20.21 2.55
CA PHE A 224 9.87 -21.01 2.39
C PHE A 224 9.65 -21.89 3.63
N ILE A 225 8.73 -21.48 4.49
CA ILE A 225 8.50 -22.13 5.78
C ILE A 225 7.14 -22.82 5.84
N ARG A 226 7.11 -24.00 6.46
CA ARG A 226 5.85 -24.67 6.81
C ARG A 226 5.26 -24.06 8.07
N LEU A 227 3.98 -23.73 8.02
CA LEU A 227 3.21 -23.22 9.15
C LEU A 227 2.57 -24.38 9.93
N ASN A 228 2.77 -24.37 11.24
CA ASN A 228 2.04 -25.22 12.16
C ASN A 228 0.75 -24.51 12.65
N LYS A 229 -0.07 -25.23 13.42
CA LYS A 229 -1.34 -24.69 13.94
C LYS A 229 -1.14 -23.41 14.77
N SER A 230 -0.11 -23.36 15.61
CA SER A 230 0.19 -22.18 16.44
C SER A 230 0.58 -20.98 15.58
N ASP A 231 1.32 -21.17 14.49
CA ASP A 231 1.69 -20.10 13.58
C ASP A 231 0.44 -19.53 12.89
N ILE A 232 -0.44 -20.41 12.39
CA ILE A 232 -1.70 -20.05 11.74
C ILE A 232 -2.61 -19.28 12.72
N ASP A 233 -2.72 -19.74 13.97
CA ASP A 233 -3.52 -19.09 15.00
C ASP A 233 -3.02 -17.67 15.34
N LEU A 234 -1.70 -17.45 15.27
CA LEU A 234 -1.11 -16.12 15.46
C LEU A 234 -1.33 -15.22 14.23
N LEU A 235 -0.98 -15.72 13.04
CA LEU A 235 -1.01 -14.96 11.79
C LEU A 235 -2.44 -14.65 11.31
N SER A 236 -3.44 -15.40 11.75
CA SER A 236 -4.86 -15.11 11.48
C SER A 236 -5.46 -14.07 12.42
N LYS A 237 -4.80 -13.79 13.56
CA LYS A 237 -5.27 -12.84 14.58
C LYS A 237 -4.53 -11.51 14.53
N TYR A 238 -3.22 -11.54 14.27
CA TYR A 238 -2.35 -10.38 14.34
C TYR A 238 -1.67 -10.13 12.99
N ALA A 239 -1.58 -8.85 12.60
CA ALA A 239 -0.90 -8.45 11.39
C ALA A 239 0.61 -8.68 11.50
N ILE A 240 1.24 -8.97 10.36
CA ILE A 240 2.70 -8.96 10.23
C ILE A 240 3.15 -7.49 10.16
N GLU A 241 3.93 -7.06 11.14
CA GLU A 241 4.52 -5.71 11.13
C GLU A 241 5.81 -5.68 10.33
N ASP A 242 6.65 -6.70 10.54
CA ASP A 242 7.94 -6.80 9.88
C ASP A 242 8.46 -8.25 9.90
N PHE A 243 9.52 -8.52 9.15
CA PHE A 243 10.25 -9.78 9.25
C PHE A 243 11.73 -9.62 8.91
N LYS A 244 12.49 -10.63 9.31
CA LYS A 244 13.92 -10.72 9.08
C LYS A 244 14.26 -12.11 8.55
N LEU A 245 15.03 -12.17 7.47
CA LEU A 245 15.58 -13.38 6.87
C LEU A 245 17.08 -13.42 7.16
N TYR A 246 17.50 -14.30 8.06
CA TYR A 246 18.85 -14.33 8.62
C TYR A 246 19.27 -12.95 9.19
N ILE A 247 20.12 -12.21 8.49
CA ILE A 247 20.57 -10.86 8.88
C ILE A 247 19.84 -9.74 8.13
N PHE A 248 19.05 -10.08 7.11
CA PHE A 248 18.38 -9.12 6.24
C PHE A 248 17.01 -8.77 6.78
N GLU A 249 16.89 -7.54 7.26
CA GLU A 249 15.62 -6.94 7.65
C GLU A 249 14.82 -6.57 6.42
N ASN A 250 13.51 -6.66 6.52
CA ASN A 250 12.67 -6.36 5.38
C ASN A 250 12.71 -4.86 5.04
N THR A 251 13.05 -4.58 3.79
CA THR A 251 13.15 -3.22 3.26
C THR A 251 11.87 -2.73 2.59
N GLN A 252 10.89 -3.61 2.42
CA GLN A 252 9.64 -3.34 1.71
C GLN A 252 8.54 -2.89 2.68
N LYS A 253 7.67 -1.98 2.24
CA LYS A 253 6.49 -1.61 3.03
C LYS A 253 5.51 -2.80 3.05
N LEU A 254 5.12 -3.22 4.26
CA LEU A 254 4.19 -4.33 4.43
C LEU A 254 2.76 -3.86 4.65
N SER A 255 1.82 -4.61 4.09
CA SER A 255 0.38 -4.49 4.35
C SER A 255 -0.08 -5.63 5.26
N GLY A 256 0.42 -5.67 6.50
CA GLY A 256 0.21 -6.78 7.44
C GLY A 256 -1.25 -7.21 7.64
N GLU A 257 -2.17 -6.24 7.65
CA GLU A 257 -3.61 -6.48 7.76
C GLU A 257 -4.17 -7.22 6.54
N ILE A 258 -3.68 -6.91 5.33
CA ILE A 258 -4.08 -7.60 4.10
C ILE A 258 -3.61 -9.07 4.14
N TYR A 259 -2.37 -9.32 4.58
CA TYR A 259 -1.83 -10.67 4.70
C TYR A 259 -2.62 -11.53 5.69
N LYS A 260 -3.05 -10.94 6.80
CA LYS A 260 -3.94 -11.60 7.76
C LYS A 260 -5.25 -12.04 7.10
N GLU A 261 -5.88 -11.18 6.30
CA GLU A 261 -7.12 -11.52 5.59
C GLU A 261 -6.90 -12.59 4.50
N TYR A 262 -5.79 -12.54 3.75
CA TYR A 262 -5.45 -13.61 2.80
C TYR A 262 -5.32 -14.98 3.48
N LEU A 263 -4.65 -15.04 4.63
CA LEU A 263 -4.54 -16.31 5.37
C LEU A 263 -5.93 -16.81 5.79
N LYS A 264 -6.82 -15.93 6.29
CA LYS A 264 -8.20 -16.29 6.63
C LYS A 264 -8.97 -16.85 5.43
N CYS A 265 -8.73 -16.35 4.23
CA CYS A 265 -9.33 -16.89 3.01
C CYS A 265 -8.78 -18.28 2.63
N ILE A 266 -7.47 -18.49 2.82
CA ILE A 266 -6.80 -19.76 2.48
C ILE A 266 -7.17 -20.88 3.46
N ILE A 267 -7.36 -20.57 4.75
CA ILE A 267 -7.70 -21.58 5.76
C ILE A 267 -9.12 -22.14 5.61
N LYS A 268 -10.06 -21.35 5.05
CA LYS A 268 -11.40 -21.83 4.65
C LYS A 268 -11.30 -22.98 3.65
#